data_AF-A0A175RDS4-F1
#
_entry.id   AF-A0A175RDS4-F1
#
_cell.length_a   1.000
_cell.length_b   1.000
_cell.length_c   1.000
_cell.angle_alpha   90.00
_cell.angle_beta   90.00
_cell.angle_gamma   90.00
#
_symmetry.space_group_name_H-M   'P 1'
#
loop_
_entity.id
_entity.type
_entity.pdbx_description
1 polymer ?
#
loop_
_entity_poly.entity_id
_entity_poly.type
_entity_poly.pdbx_seq_one_letter_code
_entity_poly.pdbx_strand_id
1 'polypeptide(L)'
;MAIYLKYDTIKGNVTAEGFKEWIELGSFQWGVGRGIGSAHGSEGVRESSEPSLSEVSVTKMLDKSSNDLLTAALHGKPVKAEIVFTRTKSGGGGVEEFLRYELSNTMTSGYSISSGGDRPSESLSLNFTKVMVKNSVAKLDNTGEPVSMTYDLSTAKNA
;
A
#
# COMPACT_ATOMS: atom_id res chain seq x y z
N MET A 1 -5.15 4.86 14.91
CA MET A 1 -4.18 4.54 13.86
C MET A 1 -4.90 4.70 12.54
N ALA A 2 -4.30 5.38 11.58
CA ALA A 2 -4.94 5.67 10.30
C ALA A 2 -4.03 5.26 9.14
N ILE A 3 -4.64 4.94 8.01
CA ILE A 3 -3.93 4.58 6.78
C ILE A 3 -4.20 5.70 5.79
N TYR A 4 -3.14 6.26 5.21
CA TYR A 4 -3.25 7.31 4.23
C TYR A 4 -2.62 6.88 2.91
N LEU A 5 -3.27 7.25 1.82
CA LEU A 5 -2.81 7.06 0.45
C LEU A 5 -2.55 8.42 -0.19
N LYS A 6 -1.37 8.57 -0.80
CA LYS A 6 -1.09 9.59 -1.79
C LYS A 6 -1.02 8.92 -3.15
N TYR A 7 -1.90 9.32 -4.05
CA TYR A 7 -1.98 8.78 -5.39
C TYR A 7 -1.80 9.91 -6.40
N ASP A 8 -0.58 10.04 -6.93
CA ASP A 8 -0.20 11.13 -7.83
C ASP A 8 -0.56 12.53 -7.28
N THR A 9 -1.31 13.33 -8.05
CA THR A 9 -1.80 14.66 -7.67
C THR A 9 -3.21 14.64 -7.09
N ILE A 10 -3.81 13.45 -6.88
CA ILE A 10 -5.18 13.32 -6.41
C ILE A 10 -5.26 13.71 -4.92
N LYS A 11 -6.19 14.61 -4.61
CA LYS A 11 -6.35 15.17 -3.27
C LYS A 11 -7.51 14.51 -2.52
N GLY A 12 -7.24 13.92 -1.36
CA GLY A 12 -8.23 13.40 -0.43
C GLY A 12 -8.55 14.36 0.73
N ASN A 13 -9.41 13.91 1.65
CA ASN A 13 -9.99 14.75 2.70
C ASN A 13 -9.19 14.84 4.01
N VAL A 14 -8.02 14.21 4.10
CA VAL A 14 -7.24 14.20 5.34
C VAL A 14 -6.77 15.61 5.70
N THR A 15 -6.94 15.98 6.97
CA THR A 15 -6.50 17.27 7.54
C THR A 15 -5.34 17.13 8.53
N ALA A 16 -4.94 15.90 8.85
CA ALA A 16 -3.85 15.61 9.77
C ALA A 16 -2.55 16.27 9.32
N GLU A 17 -1.86 16.93 10.24
CA GLU A 17 -0.56 17.56 9.99
C GLU A 17 0.44 16.52 9.50
N GLY A 18 1.18 16.83 8.43
CA GLY A 18 2.07 15.89 7.74
C GLY A 18 1.42 15.04 6.64
N PHE A 19 0.09 14.88 6.66
CA PHE A 19 -0.66 14.08 5.67
C PHE A 19 -1.85 14.84 5.08
N LYS A 20 -1.80 16.17 5.09
CA LYS A 20 -2.87 17.03 4.58
C LYS A 20 -3.13 16.74 3.10
N GLU A 21 -4.40 16.66 2.74
CA GLU A 21 -4.89 16.32 1.40
C GLU A 21 -4.58 14.89 0.93
N TRP A 22 -4.11 14.01 1.81
CA TRP A 22 -4.02 12.59 1.49
C TRP A 22 -5.42 11.96 1.53
N ILE A 23 -5.53 10.78 0.94
CA ILE A 23 -6.75 9.97 0.91
C ILE A 23 -6.74 9.08 2.15
N GLU A 24 -7.81 9.10 2.92
CA GLU A 24 -7.98 8.19 4.05
C GLU A 24 -8.45 6.82 3.55
N LEU A 25 -7.75 5.76 3.97
CA LEU A 25 -8.09 4.39 3.66
C LEU A 25 -8.71 3.70 4.89
N GLY A 26 -9.72 2.87 4.65
CA GLY A 26 -10.33 2.00 5.64
C GLY A 26 -9.61 0.67 5.82
N SER A 27 -8.96 0.16 4.76
CA SER A 27 -8.16 -1.06 4.83
C SER A 27 -7.08 -1.12 3.76
N PHE A 28 -6.11 -2.01 3.99
CA PHE A 28 -5.00 -2.33 3.11
C PHE A 28 -4.71 -3.81 3.18
N GLN A 29 -4.52 -4.43 2.02
CA GLN A 29 -4.18 -5.84 1.87
C GLN A 29 -3.13 -5.97 0.76
N TRP A 30 -2.06 -6.72 1.06
CA TRP A 30 -1.01 -7.05 0.10
C TRP A 30 -0.35 -8.35 0.53
N GLY A 31 0.10 -9.15 -0.42
CA GLY A 31 0.69 -10.46 -0.16
C GLY A 31 1.80 -10.81 -1.14
N VAL A 32 2.67 -11.71 -0.69
CA VAL A 32 3.72 -12.34 -1.50
C VAL A 32 3.56 -13.84 -1.37
N GLY A 33 3.47 -14.53 -2.50
CA GLY A 33 3.47 -15.98 -2.59
C GLY A 33 4.73 -16.47 -3.31
N ARG A 34 5.18 -17.68 -2.99
CA ARG A 34 6.17 -18.39 -3.82
C ARG A 34 5.98 -19.90 -3.66
N GLY A 35 6.28 -20.66 -4.70
CA GLY A 35 6.23 -22.11 -4.69
C GLY A 35 7.35 -22.69 -3.84
N ILE A 36 7.00 -23.33 -2.73
CA ILE A 36 7.94 -24.03 -1.85
C ILE A 36 7.59 -25.53 -1.84
N GLY A 37 8.50 -26.38 -2.32
CA GLY A 37 8.34 -27.83 -2.36
C GLY A 37 8.49 -28.53 -1.00
N SER A 38 8.25 -29.84 -0.95
CA SER A 38 8.39 -30.63 0.28
C SER A 38 9.83 -30.64 0.78
N ALA A 39 10.01 -30.62 2.11
CA ALA A 39 11.34 -30.77 2.72
C ALA A 39 11.87 -32.21 2.63
N HIS A 40 10.98 -33.18 2.50
CA HIS A 40 11.33 -34.58 2.27
C HIS A 40 11.53 -34.82 0.77
N GLY A 41 12.69 -35.37 0.38
CA GLY A 41 13.03 -35.71 -1.00
C GLY A 41 13.58 -34.58 -1.87
N SER A 42 13.69 -33.35 -1.35
CA SER A 42 14.46 -32.29 -2.01
C SER A 42 15.92 -32.36 -1.55
N GLU A 43 16.86 -32.34 -2.49
CA GLU A 43 18.32 -32.25 -2.20
C GLU A 43 18.71 -30.85 -1.71
N GLY A 44 18.04 -30.35 -0.67
CA GLY A 44 18.29 -29.05 -0.06
C GLY A 44 17.65 -27.85 -0.76
N VAL A 45 17.36 -27.91 -2.06
CA VAL A 45 16.70 -26.81 -2.79
C VAL A 45 15.18 -27.03 -2.82
N ARG A 46 14.45 -26.19 -2.08
CA ARG A 46 12.98 -26.25 -1.98
C ARG A 46 12.25 -25.15 -2.76
N GLU A 47 12.99 -24.15 -3.24
CA GLU A 47 12.42 -23.04 -4.00
C GLU A 47 12.12 -23.50 -5.42
N SER A 48 10.84 -23.48 -5.79
CA SER A 48 10.33 -24.01 -7.07
C SER A 48 9.84 -22.90 -8.00
N SER A 49 9.63 -21.69 -7.48
CA SER A 49 9.26 -20.52 -8.29
C SER A 49 9.85 -19.24 -7.74
N GLU A 50 9.97 -18.24 -8.62
CA GLU A 50 10.14 -16.85 -8.22
C GLU A 50 8.94 -16.37 -7.39
N PRO A 51 9.13 -15.35 -6.53
CA PRO A 51 8.03 -14.78 -5.75
C PRO A 51 7.04 -14.03 -6.64
N SER A 52 5.76 -14.32 -6.47
CA SER A 52 4.65 -13.56 -7.04
C SER A 52 4.10 -12.60 -6.00
N LEU A 53 3.98 -11.33 -6.40
CA LEU A 53 3.40 -10.29 -5.57
C LEU A 53 1.95 -10.09 -6.00
N SER A 54 1.03 -10.04 -5.04
CA SER A 54 -0.34 -9.62 -5.33
C SER A 54 -0.39 -8.13 -5.64
N GLU A 55 -1.47 -7.71 -6.27
CA GLU A 55 -1.86 -6.30 -6.28
C GLU A 55 -2.10 -5.83 -4.84
N VAL A 56 -2.00 -4.51 -4.64
CA VAL A 56 -2.40 -3.88 -3.39
C VAL A 56 -3.90 -3.61 -3.47
N SER A 57 -4.67 -4.22 -2.58
CA SER A 57 -6.10 -3.94 -2.41
C SER A 57 -6.27 -2.94 -1.28
N VAL A 58 -7.07 -1.90 -1.50
CA VAL A 58 -7.42 -0.90 -0.48
C VAL A 58 -8.89 -0.59 -0.51
N THR A 59 -9.43 -0.18 0.63
CA THR A 59 -10.79 0.36 0.70
C THR A 59 -10.77 1.79 1.20
N LYS A 60 -11.74 2.59 0.76
CA LYS A 60 -11.98 3.95 1.25
C LYS A 60 -13.48 4.25 1.26
N MET A 61 -13.87 5.27 2.01
CA MET A 61 -15.21 5.82 1.89
C MET A 61 -15.25 6.85 0.77
N LEU A 62 -16.41 7.01 0.13
CA LEU A 62 -16.63 8.05 -0.88
C LEU A 62 -16.23 9.42 -0.33
N ASP A 63 -15.35 10.12 -1.05
CA ASP A 63 -14.86 11.44 -0.68
C ASP A 63 -14.54 12.26 -1.95
N LYS A 64 -13.90 13.42 -1.81
CA LYS A 64 -13.61 14.28 -2.98
C LYS A 64 -12.64 13.64 -3.99
N SER A 65 -11.85 12.65 -3.59
CA SER A 65 -10.89 11.97 -4.48
C SER A 65 -11.54 10.91 -5.37
N SER A 66 -12.77 10.49 -5.07
CA SER A 66 -13.46 9.38 -5.73
C SER A 66 -13.58 9.56 -7.25
N ASN A 67 -13.92 10.76 -7.72
CA ASN A 67 -14.06 11.02 -9.17
C ASN A 67 -12.70 10.96 -9.90
N ASP A 68 -11.64 11.45 -9.27
CA ASP A 68 -10.30 11.41 -9.85
C ASP A 68 -9.74 9.98 -9.83
N LEU A 69 -10.02 9.21 -8.78
CA LEU A 69 -9.67 7.79 -8.69
C LEU A 69 -10.41 6.95 -9.73
N LEU A 70 -11.70 7.23 -9.95
CA LEU A 70 -12.47 6.60 -11.02
C LEU A 70 -11.90 6.97 -12.39
N THR A 71 -11.51 8.24 -12.58
CA THR A 71 -10.84 8.68 -13.82
C THR A 71 -9.50 7.97 -14.00
N ALA A 72 -8.73 7.78 -12.93
CA ALA A 72 -7.50 6.99 -12.96
C ALA A 72 -7.75 5.50 -13.26
N ALA A 73 -8.87 4.94 -12.84
CA ALA A 73 -9.25 3.57 -13.20
C ALA A 73 -9.65 3.43 -14.67
N LEU A 74 -10.34 4.43 -15.23
CA LEU A 74 -10.82 4.39 -16.61
C LEU A 74 -9.74 4.78 -17.64
N HIS A 75 -8.91 5.76 -17.29
CA HIS A 75 -7.98 6.44 -18.23
C HIS A 75 -6.61 6.74 -17.62
N GLY A 76 -6.30 6.18 -16.45
CA GLY A 76 -5.07 6.51 -15.72
C GLY A 76 -3.82 6.06 -16.46
N LYS A 77 -2.75 6.81 -16.21
CA LYS A 77 -1.39 6.45 -16.59
C LYS A 77 -0.68 5.85 -15.38
N PRO A 78 0.46 5.15 -15.57
CA PRO A 78 1.31 4.76 -14.45
C PRO A 78 1.76 5.99 -13.65
N VAL A 79 1.58 5.94 -12.33
CA VAL A 79 1.93 7.02 -11.39
C VAL A 79 2.71 6.48 -10.20
N LYS A 80 3.21 7.37 -9.33
CA LYS A 80 3.73 6.97 -8.01
C LYS A 80 2.56 6.93 -7.01
N ALA A 81 2.48 5.86 -6.23
CA ALA A 81 1.58 5.77 -5.09
C ALA A 81 2.35 5.55 -3.79
N GLU A 82 1.94 6.21 -2.72
CA GLU A 82 2.54 6.07 -1.39
C GLU A 82 1.43 5.75 -0.38
N ILE A 83 1.59 4.67 0.36
CA ILE A 83 0.66 4.25 1.41
C ILE A 83 1.41 4.26 2.74
N VAL A 84 0.86 4.94 3.72
CA VAL A 84 1.47 5.11 5.03
C VAL A 84 0.51 4.70 6.13
N PHE A 85 1.05 3.97 7.10
CA PHE A 85 0.36 3.65 8.34
C PHE A 85 0.89 4.56 9.43
N THR A 86 -0.06 5.13 10.17
CA THR A 86 0.24 6.13 11.18
C THR A 86 -0.24 5.71 12.55
N ARG A 87 0.49 6.20 13.55
CA ARG A 87 0.12 6.11 14.97
C ARG A 87 0.17 7.49 15.61
N THR A 88 -0.43 7.62 16.77
CA THR A 88 -0.30 8.82 17.59
C THR A 88 1.13 8.89 18.13
N LYS A 89 1.75 10.07 18.08
CA LYS A 89 3.09 10.30 18.65
C LYS A 89 3.10 10.06 20.16
N SER A 90 4.18 9.44 20.66
CA SER A 90 4.44 9.34 22.10
C SER A 90 4.65 10.73 22.70
N GLY A 91 3.73 11.17 23.58
CA GLY A 91 3.71 12.51 24.17
C GLY A 91 2.54 13.39 23.72
N GLY A 92 1.70 12.90 22.80
CA GLY A 92 0.59 13.69 22.24
C GLY A 92 1.06 14.67 21.15
N GLY A 93 0.11 15.34 20.49
CA GLY A 93 0.44 16.39 19.51
C GLY A 93 0.62 15.94 18.06
N GLY A 94 0.00 14.83 17.64
CA GLY A 94 -0.16 14.50 16.23
C GLY A 94 0.07 13.04 15.88
N VAL A 95 0.24 12.79 14.58
CA VAL A 95 0.47 11.47 14.01
C VAL A 95 1.88 11.34 13.46
N GLU A 96 2.44 10.13 13.53
CA GLU A 96 3.72 9.77 12.91
C GLU A 96 3.57 8.50 12.08
N GLU A 97 4.32 8.43 10.98
CA GLU A 97 4.42 7.21 10.18
C GLU A 97 5.25 6.15 10.90
N PHE A 98 4.85 4.89 10.79
CA PHE A 98 5.67 3.76 11.24
C PHE A 98 5.89 2.70 10.17
N LEU A 99 5.05 2.68 9.14
CA LEU A 99 5.16 1.77 8.01
C LEU A 99 4.76 2.52 6.74
N ARG A 100 5.55 2.35 5.69
CA ARG A 100 5.36 3.02 4.40
C ARG A 100 5.60 2.03 3.27
N TYR A 101 4.69 2.05 2.30
CA TYR A 101 4.80 1.39 1.02
C TYR A 101 4.90 2.45 -0.06
N GLU A 102 5.97 2.44 -0.85
CA GLU A 102 6.09 3.24 -2.06
C GLU A 102 6.02 2.34 -3.28
N LEU A 103 4.98 2.56 -4.09
CA LEU A 103 4.71 1.81 -5.30
C LEU A 103 5.08 2.67 -6.51
N SER A 104 5.83 2.11 -7.45
CA SER A 104 6.27 2.81 -8.67
C SER A 104 5.61 2.24 -9.92
N ASN A 105 5.31 3.13 -10.87
CA ASN A 105 4.51 2.85 -12.07
C ASN A 105 3.20 2.13 -11.71
N THR A 106 2.52 2.67 -10.70
CA THR A 106 1.27 2.16 -10.18
C THR A 106 0.12 2.52 -11.11
N MET A 107 -0.75 1.56 -11.39
CA MET A 107 -1.99 1.74 -12.12
C MET A 107 -3.15 1.13 -11.33
N THR A 108 -4.32 1.74 -11.42
CA THR A 108 -5.55 1.16 -10.88
C THR A 108 -6.01 0.04 -11.81
N SER A 109 -5.86 -1.21 -11.37
CA SER A 109 -6.29 -2.41 -12.12
C SER A 109 -7.77 -2.74 -11.89
N GLY A 110 -8.33 -2.27 -10.78
CA GLY A 110 -9.72 -2.51 -10.41
C GLY A 110 -10.28 -1.38 -9.57
N TYR A 111 -11.55 -1.06 -9.81
CA TYR A 111 -12.32 -0.13 -9.00
C TYR A 111 -13.75 -0.68 -8.87
N SER A 112 -14.24 -0.78 -7.65
CA SER A 112 -15.63 -1.11 -7.38
C SER A 112 -16.19 -0.23 -6.27
N ILE A 113 -17.49 0.04 -6.33
CA ILE A 113 -18.20 0.89 -5.38
C ILE A 113 -19.49 0.18 -4.96
N SER A 114 -19.81 0.23 -3.67
CA SER A 114 -20.99 -0.40 -3.11
C SER A 114 -21.56 0.39 -1.94
N SER A 115 -22.87 0.29 -1.71
CA SER A 115 -23.54 0.86 -0.54
C SER A 115 -24.76 0.02 -0.17
N GLY A 116 -25.02 -0.12 1.13
CA GLY A 116 -26.27 -0.68 1.68
C GLY A 116 -27.31 0.39 2.06
N GLY A 117 -27.12 1.65 1.67
CA GLY A 117 -27.96 2.79 2.07
C GLY A 117 -27.19 3.92 2.76
N ASP A 118 -25.98 3.66 3.22
CA ASP A 118 -25.06 4.64 3.81
C ASP A 118 -24.10 5.25 2.77
N ARG A 119 -23.13 6.06 3.24
CA ARG A 119 -22.05 6.55 2.39
C ARG A 119 -21.35 5.37 1.70
N PRO A 120 -21.20 5.40 0.35
CA PRO A 120 -20.59 4.29 -0.37
C PRO A 120 -19.16 3.99 0.07
N SER A 121 -18.84 2.70 0.04
CA SER A 121 -17.48 2.17 0.19
C SER A 121 -16.93 1.85 -1.19
N GLU A 122 -15.70 2.27 -1.44
CA GLU A 122 -14.95 2.03 -2.67
C GLU A 122 -13.82 1.05 -2.38
N SER A 123 -13.60 0.10 -3.28
CA SER A 123 -12.48 -0.82 -3.26
C SER A 123 -11.63 -0.62 -4.51
N LEU A 124 -10.33 -0.44 -4.33
CA LEU A 124 -9.36 -0.25 -5.41
C LEU A 124 -8.32 -1.36 -5.38
N SER A 125 -7.97 -1.85 -6.55
CA SER A 125 -6.82 -2.71 -6.78
C SER A 125 -5.74 -1.92 -7.50
N LEU A 126 -4.52 -1.93 -6.96
CA LEU A 126 -3.37 -1.19 -7.45
C LEU A 126 -2.29 -2.18 -7.91
N ASN A 127 -2.03 -2.17 -9.21
CA ASN A 127 -0.93 -2.90 -9.83
C ASN A 127 0.31 -2.00 -9.91
N PHE A 128 1.52 -2.54 -9.79
CA PHE A 128 2.76 -1.76 -9.77
C PHE A 128 3.94 -2.59 -10.25
N THR A 129 5.04 -1.91 -10.61
CA THR A 129 6.26 -2.56 -11.12
C THR A 129 7.38 -2.64 -10.08
N LYS A 130 7.33 -1.81 -9.04
CA LYS A 130 8.33 -1.77 -7.97
C LYS A 130 7.68 -1.36 -6.67
N VAL A 131 8.11 -1.99 -5.57
CA VAL A 131 7.70 -1.67 -4.21
C VAL A 131 8.92 -1.41 -3.33
N MET A 132 8.88 -0.33 -2.56
CA MET A 132 9.75 -0.11 -1.42
C MET A 132 8.91 -0.16 -0.16
N VAL A 133 9.36 -0.91 0.84
CA VAL A 133 8.73 -0.99 2.15
C VAL A 133 9.71 -0.45 3.18
N LYS A 134 9.31 0.60 3.90
CA LYS A 134 10.04 1.18 5.02
C LYS A 134 9.28 0.90 6.30
N ASN A 135 9.93 0.23 7.25
CA ASN A 135 9.38 -0.12 8.54
C ASN A 135 10.24 0.47 9.67
N SER A 136 9.62 1.32 10.49
CA SER A 136 10.24 1.97 11.65
C SER A 136 9.99 1.20 12.96
N VAL A 137 9.29 0.07 12.91
CA VAL A 137 9.03 -0.80 14.06
C VAL A 137 10.12 -1.86 14.15
N ALA A 138 11.37 -1.45 14.40
CA ALA A 138 12.48 -2.40 14.50
C ALA A 138 12.53 -3.16 15.84
N LYS A 139 11.68 -2.81 16.83
CA LYS A 139 11.57 -3.49 18.14
C LYS A 139 10.13 -3.49 18.67
N LEU A 140 9.82 -4.46 19.54
CA LEU A 140 8.53 -4.61 20.24
C LEU A 140 8.11 -3.37 21.06
N ASP A 141 9.08 -2.56 21.47
CA ASP A 141 8.90 -1.31 22.22
C ASP A 141 8.71 -0.08 21.32
N ASN A 142 8.62 -0.27 20.00
CA ASN A 142 8.52 0.77 18.99
C ASN A 142 9.74 1.72 18.90
N THR A 143 10.91 1.32 19.40
CA THR A 143 12.16 2.07 19.24
C THR A 143 13.05 1.43 18.18
N GLY A 144 13.53 2.21 17.21
CA GLY A 144 14.48 1.71 16.23
C GLY A 144 14.64 2.59 15.00
N GLU A 145 15.75 2.39 14.30
CA GLU A 145 15.99 3.06 13.01
C GLU A 145 15.13 2.41 11.92
N PRO A 146 14.55 3.21 11.01
CA PRO A 146 13.76 2.67 9.90
C PRO A 146 14.61 1.78 9.00
N VAL A 147 14.18 0.54 8.81
CA VAL A 147 14.77 -0.37 7.83
C VAL A 147 13.91 -0.33 6.57
N SER A 148 14.57 -0.28 5.40
CA SER A 148 13.89 -0.33 4.11
C SER A 148 14.31 -1.54 3.30
N MET A 149 13.36 -2.09 2.55
CA MET A 149 13.59 -3.08 1.51
C MET A 149 12.97 -2.57 0.21
N THR A 150 13.57 -2.93 -0.91
CA THR A 150 13.03 -2.60 -2.23
C THR A 150 13.03 -3.84 -3.10
N TYR A 151 11.95 -4.05 -3.84
CA TYR A 151 11.82 -5.13 -4.82
C TYR A 151 11.27 -4.59 -6.13
N ASP A 152 11.94 -4.93 -7.22
CA ASP A 152 11.55 -4.55 -8.58
C ASP A 152 11.05 -5.78 -9.34
N LEU A 153 9.75 -5.77 -9.68
CA LEU A 153 9.08 -6.86 -10.39
C LEU A 153 9.50 -6.95 -11.85
N SER A 154 10.00 -5.86 -12.44
CA SER A 154 10.47 -5.87 -13.84
C SER A 154 11.81 -6.57 -14.01
N THR A 155 12.61 -6.66 -12.94
CA THR A 155 13.93 -7.31 -12.95
C THR A 155 14.04 -8.50 -12.00
N ALA A 156 13.00 -8.78 -11.21
CA ALA A 156 12.96 -9.79 -10.16
C ALA A 156 14.12 -9.69 -9.14
N LYS A 157 14.51 -8.46 -8.79
CA LYS A 157 15.69 -8.19 -7.94
C LYS A 157 15.39 -7.24 -6.80
N ASN A 158 16.20 -7.37 -5.75
CA ASN A 158 16.35 -6.31 -4.76
C ASN A 158 17.03 -5.12 -5.45
N ALA A 159 16.39 -3.95 -5.41
CA ALA A 159 16.86 -2.75 -6.09
C ALA A 159 17.49 -1.74 -5.13
#